data_AF-A0A536UPH3-F1
#
_entry.id   AF-A0A536UPH3-F1
#
_cell.length_a   1.000
_cell.length_b   1.000
_cell.length_c   1.000
_cell.angle_alpha   90.00
_cell.angle_beta   90.00
_cell.angle_gamma   90.00
#
_symmetry.space_group_name_H-M   'P 1'
#
loop_
_entity.id
_entity.type
_entity.pdbx_description
1 polymer ?
#
loop_
_entity_poly.entity_id
_entity_poly.type
_entity_poly.pdbx_seq_one_letter_code
_entity_poly.pdbx_strand_id
1 'polypeptide(L)'
;MKAFAQAARRLARQWAPGLWIGAIRQAFEAQQQGDELLPPHWLVALWEPLPEDKPLLPRWPAVAAIAPRSSEQALLELMRHVPEGARVWLADEIIDWALVAQIVLESDRHLEDYHRRGLAAFIRAQREADSAVIAQAYSDRDPGFEAMKRRLLGD
;
A
#
# COMPACT_ATOMS: atom_id res chain seq x y z
N MET A 1 -2.23 6.74 -24.20
CA MET A 1 -3.38 7.60 -23.80
C MET A 1 -4.74 6.89 -23.83
N LYS A 2 -5.13 6.18 -24.90
CA LYS A 2 -6.46 5.53 -24.99
C LYS A 2 -6.73 4.51 -23.87
N ALA A 3 -5.76 3.63 -23.57
CA ALA A 3 -5.90 2.62 -22.53
C ALA A 3 -6.06 3.22 -21.11
N PHE A 4 -5.26 4.24 -20.78
CA PHE A 4 -5.38 4.94 -19.50
C PHE A 4 -6.74 5.63 -19.35
N ALA A 5 -7.21 6.33 -20.40
CA ALA A 5 -8.53 6.94 -20.38
C ALA A 5 -9.68 5.91 -20.22
N GLN A 6 -9.53 4.72 -20.81
CA GLN A 6 -10.48 3.61 -20.63
C GLN A 6 -10.46 3.05 -19.21
N ALA A 7 -9.27 2.85 -18.64
CA ALA A 7 -9.08 2.44 -17.25
C ALA A 7 -9.71 3.46 -16.29
N ALA A 8 -9.41 4.74 -16.46
CA ALA A 8 -9.90 5.83 -15.62
C ALA A 8 -11.44 5.94 -15.62
N ARG A 9 -12.10 5.65 -16.76
CA ARG A 9 -13.58 5.64 -16.84
C ARG A 9 -14.25 4.58 -15.97
N ARG A 10 -13.53 3.50 -15.65
CA ARG A 10 -14.04 2.41 -14.80
C ARG A 10 -13.85 2.73 -13.31
N LEU A 11 -13.22 3.85 -12.97
CA LEU A 11 -13.08 4.28 -11.58
C LEU A 11 -14.40 4.83 -11.04
N ALA A 12 -14.67 4.49 -9.78
CA ALA A 12 -15.76 5.03 -8.99
C ALA A 12 -15.20 6.06 -8.00
N ARG A 13 -15.92 7.18 -7.83
CA ARG A 13 -15.54 8.24 -6.89
C ARG A 13 -15.87 7.88 -5.44
N GLN A 14 -16.92 7.09 -5.25
CA GLN A 14 -17.40 6.67 -3.95
C GLN A 14 -17.47 5.15 -3.94
N TRP A 15 -17.19 4.57 -2.78
CA TRP A 15 -17.37 3.15 -2.58
C TRP A 15 -18.87 2.79 -2.60
N ALA A 16 -19.17 1.60 -3.13
CA ALA A 16 -20.50 0.98 -3.12
C ALA A 16 -20.33 -0.55 -3.17
N PRO A 17 -21.32 -1.32 -2.67
CA PRO A 17 -21.33 -2.77 -2.84
C PRO A 17 -21.20 -3.19 -4.32
N GLY A 18 -20.54 -4.30 -4.58
CA GLY A 18 -20.29 -4.79 -5.94
C GLY A 18 -19.11 -4.14 -6.67
N LEU A 19 -18.48 -3.10 -6.11
CA LEU A 19 -17.25 -2.54 -6.64
C LEU A 19 -16.03 -3.34 -6.22
N TRP A 20 -15.09 -3.53 -7.16
CA TRP A 20 -13.74 -3.97 -6.82
C TRP A 20 -13.04 -2.87 -6.04
N ILE A 21 -12.17 -3.27 -5.11
CA ILE A 21 -11.44 -2.34 -4.27
C ILE A 21 -9.97 -2.41 -4.68
N GLY A 22 -9.46 -1.32 -5.23
CA GLY A 22 -8.08 -1.21 -5.68
C GLY A 22 -7.28 -0.28 -4.79
N ALA A 23 -5.97 -0.44 -4.74
CA ALA A 23 -5.08 0.48 -4.08
C ALA A 23 -3.78 0.63 -4.87
N ILE A 24 -3.22 1.83 -4.89
CA ILE A 24 -1.97 2.14 -5.59
C ILE A 24 -1.09 3.00 -4.68
N ARG A 25 0.18 2.63 -4.50
CA ARG A 25 1.15 3.42 -3.73
C ARG A 25 2.55 3.31 -4.31
N GLN A 26 3.30 4.40 -4.30
CA GLN A 26 4.69 4.36 -4.68
C GLN A 26 5.50 3.57 -3.64
N ALA A 27 6.29 2.60 -4.11
CA ALA A 27 7.12 1.73 -3.29
C ALA A 27 8.50 2.33 -3.08
N PHE A 28 9.13 2.78 -4.16
CA PHE A 28 10.44 3.44 -4.09
C PHE A 28 10.64 4.37 -5.28
N GLU A 29 11.47 5.38 -5.05
CA GLU A 29 11.83 6.39 -6.05
C GLU A 29 12.81 5.85 -7.08
N ALA A 30 13.04 6.65 -8.13
CA ALA A 30 14.14 6.41 -9.04
C ALA A 30 15.47 6.40 -8.28
N GLN A 31 16.38 5.49 -8.63
CA GLN A 31 17.66 5.37 -7.95
C GLN A 31 18.79 5.23 -8.97
N GLN A 32 19.86 5.99 -8.76
CA GLN A 32 21.10 5.83 -9.51
C GLN A 32 21.86 4.59 -9.02
N GLN A 33 22.22 3.69 -9.94
CA GLN A 33 23.07 2.52 -9.68
C GLN A 33 24.22 2.48 -10.70
N GLY A 34 25.40 2.95 -10.29
CA GLY A 34 26.51 3.18 -11.22
C GLY A 34 26.11 4.24 -12.26
N ASP A 35 26.23 3.90 -13.54
CA ASP A 35 25.84 4.77 -14.66
C ASP A 35 24.36 4.63 -15.06
N GLU A 36 23.61 3.68 -14.47
CA GLU A 36 22.21 3.42 -14.80
C GLU A 36 21.24 4.11 -13.83
N LEU A 37 20.19 4.75 -14.37
CA LEU A 37 19.08 5.28 -13.59
C LEU A 37 17.93 4.27 -13.56
N LEU A 38 17.75 3.60 -12.43
CA LEU A 38 16.65 2.68 -12.19
C LEU A 38 15.34 3.45 -12.00
N PRO A 39 14.22 3.03 -12.61
CA PRO A 39 12.96 3.77 -12.52
C PRO A 39 12.30 3.61 -11.14
N PRO A 40 11.42 4.55 -10.76
CA PRO A 40 10.58 4.38 -9.58
C PRO A 40 9.61 3.21 -9.79
N HIS A 41 9.12 2.64 -8.70
CA HIS A 41 8.15 1.55 -8.75
C HIS A 41 6.98 1.79 -7.81
N TRP A 42 5.85 1.22 -8.19
CA TRP A 42 4.56 1.36 -7.54
C TRP A 42 4.03 -0.01 -7.17
N LEU A 43 3.43 -0.14 -6.00
CA LEU A 43 2.66 -1.31 -5.59
C LEU A 43 1.20 -1.13 -5.99
N VAL A 44 0.59 -2.23 -6.41
CA VAL A 44 -0.84 -2.33 -6.64
C VAL A 44 -1.40 -3.47 -5.80
N ALA A 45 -2.57 -3.24 -5.24
CA ALA A 45 -3.33 -4.27 -4.55
C ALA A 45 -4.80 -4.24 -4.99
N LEU A 46 -5.43 -5.41 -5.06
CA LEU A 46 -6.81 -5.55 -5.51
C LEU A 46 -7.55 -6.58 -4.66
N TRP A 47 -8.77 -6.22 -4.26
CA TRP A 47 -9.71 -7.09 -3.57
C TRP A 47 -10.99 -7.22 -4.41
N GLU A 48 -11.56 -8.40 -4.34
CA GLU A 48 -12.89 -8.68 -4.88
C GLU A 48 -13.96 -7.82 -4.19
N PRO A 49 -15.12 -7.60 -4.83
CA PRO A 49 -16.24 -6.92 -4.20
C PRO A 49 -16.64 -7.58 -2.88
N LEU A 50 -16.88 -6.77 -1.86
CA LEU A 50 -17.27 -7.28 -0.55
C LEU A 50 -18.70 -7.88 -0.61
N PRO A 51 -18.91 -9.06 -0.01
CA PRO A 51 -20.26 -9.59 0.20
C PRO A 51 -21.10 -8.64 1.04
N GLU A 52 -22.40 -8.54 0.76
CA GLU A 52 -23.32 -7.66 1.51
C GLU A 52 -23.39 -8.00 3.00
N ASP A 53 -23.19 -9.27 3.36
CA ASP A 53 -23.21 -9.77 4.73
C ASP A 53 -21.86 -9.60 5.46
N LYS A 54 -20.79 -9.18 4.76
CA LYS A 54 -19.43 -9.04 5.32
C LYS A 54 -18.74 -7.76 4.79
N PRO A 55 -19.06 -6.58 5.35
CA PRO A 55 -18.57 -5.29 4.87
C PRO A 55 -17.15 -4.94 5.38
N LEU A 56 -16.32 -5.95 5.68
CA LEU A 56 -14.95 -5.73 6.14
C LEU A 56 -13.97 -6.13 5.05
N LEU A 57 -13.08 -5.21 4.68
CA LEU A 57 -12.00 -5.50 3.75
C LEU A 57 -11.09 -6.58 4.34
N PRO A 58 -10.92 -7.73 3.66
CA PRO A 58 -9.96 -8.73 4.10
C PRO A 58 -8.56 -8.14 4.18
N ARG A 59 -7.77 -8.57 5.17
CA ARG A 59 -6.38 -8.12 5.30
C ARG A 59 -5.54 -8.42 4.05
N TRP A 60 -5.79 -9.57 3.41
CA TRP A 60 -5.02 -10.05 2.27
C TRP A 60 -5.74 -9.71 0.96
N PRO A 61 -5.06 -9.05 0.00
CA PRO A 61 -5.62 -8.83 -1.32
C PRO A 61 -5.70 -10.12 -2.12
N ALA A 62 -6.62 -10.16 -3.09
CA ALA A 62 -6.67 -11.22 -4.10
C ALA A 62 -5.50 -11.09 -5.10
N VAL A 63 -5.02 -9.86 -5.33
CA VAL A 63 -3.85 -9.57 -6.17
C VAL A 63 -2.95 -8.55 -5.49
N ALA A 64 -1.64 -8.81 -5.51
CA ALA A 64 -0.61 -7.82 -5.21
C ALA A 64 0.45 -7.88 -6.32
N ALA A 65 0.85 -6.72 -6.86
CA ALA A 65 1.87 -6.65 -7.91
C ALA A 65 2.69 -5.35 -7.81
N ILE A 66 3.78 -5.30 -8.58
CA ILE A 66 4.64 -4.13 -8.72
C ILE A 66 4.62 -3.64 -10.17
N ALA A 67 4.51 -2.32 -10.36
CA ALA A 67 4.46 -1.68 -11.67
C ALA A 67 5.54 -0.58 -11.75
N PRO A 68 6.20 -0.42 -12.90
CA PRO A 68 7.29 0.53 -13.03
C PRO A 68 6.80 1.95 -13.40
N ARG A 69 7.68 2.93 -13.21
CA ARG A 69 7.67 4.29 -13.78
C ARG A 69 6.61 5.27 -13.29
N SER A 70 5.33 4.90 -13.21
CA SER A 70 4.28 5.88 -12.88
C SER A 70 2.99 5.28 -12.31
N SER A 71 2.21 6.14 -11.64
CA SER A 71 0.85 5.81 -11.18
C SER A 71 -0.10 5.43 -12.32
N GLU A 72 0.10 5.97 -13.53
CA GLU A 72 -0.69 5.56 -14.71
C GLU A 72 -0.43 4.10 -15.09
N GLN A 73 0.83 3.67 -15.05
CA GLN A 73 1.19 2.29 -15.32
C GLN A 73 0.73 1.36 -14.20
N ALA A 74 0.80 1.82 -12.95
CA ALA A 74 0.20 1.11 -11.82
C ALA A 74 -1.32 0.93 -11.99
N LEU A 75 -2.03 1.97 -12.45
CA LEU A 75 -3.46 1.84 -12.74
C LEU A 75 -3.72 0.84 -13.86
N LEU A 76 -2.94 0.88 -14.94
CA LEU A 76 -3.07 -0.08 -16.02
C LEU A 76 -2.81 -1.51 -15.54
N GLU A 77 -1.78 -1.71 -14.72
CA GLU A 77 -1.46 -3.02 -14.14
C GLU A 77 -2.61 -3.54 -13.27
N LEU A 78 -3.12 -2.71 -12.36
CA LEU A 78 -4.28 -3.05 -11.53
C LEU A 78 -5.48 -3.47 -12.38
N MET A 79 -5.79 -2.70 -13.43
CA MET A 79 -6.98 -2.94 -14.27
C MET A 79 -6.87 -4.19 -15.14
N ARG A 80 -5.67 -4.79 -15.32
CA ARG A 80 -5.51 -6.08 -16.01
C ARG A 80 -6.12 -7.25 -15.24
N HIS A 81 -6.26 -7.11 -13.93
CA HIS A 81 -6.83 -8.13 -13.05
C HIS A 81 -8.33 -7.96 -12.82
N VAL A 82 -8.92 -6.85 -13.29
CA VAL A 82 -10.33 -6.54 -13.06
C VAL A 82 -11.15 -7.04 -14.25
N PRO A 83 -12.20 -7.86 -14.02
CA PRO A 83 -13.06 -8.37 -15.09
C PRO A 83 -13.58 -7.27 -16.01
N GLU A 84 -13.77 -7.58 -17.29
CA GLU A 84 -14.28 -6.61 -18.26
C GLU A 84 -15.63 -6.01 -17.79
N GLY A 85 -15.79 -4.70 -17.95
CA GLY A 85 -17.00 -3.98 -17.54
C GLY A 85 -17.12 -3.70 -16.04
N ALA A 86 -16.39 -4.40 -15.17
CA ALA A 86 -16.42 -4.14 -13.73
C ALA A 86 -15.75 -2.80 -13.38
N ARG A 87 -16.23 -2.17 -12.30
CA ARG A 87 -15.74 -0.88 -11.80
C ARG A 87 -14.90 -1.06 -10.55
N VAL A 88 -13.97 -0.13 -10.34
CA VAL A 88 -13.03 -0.13 -9.22
C VAL A 88 -13.20 1.15 -8.42
N TRP A 89 -13.28 1.05 -7.10
CA TRP A 89 -13.04 2.17 -6.21
C TRP A 89 -11.60 2.08 -5.69
N LEU A 90 -10.85 3.20 -5.77
CA LEU A 90 -9.49 3.26 -5.25
C LEU A 90 -9.53 3.66 -3.78
N ALA A 91 -9.12 2.74 -2.91
CA ALA A 91 -8.91 3.00 -1.50
C ALA A 91 -7.63 3.83 -1.31
N ASP A 92 -7.73 4.88 -0.49
CA ASP A 92 -6.64 5.76 -0.09
C ASP A 92 -6.13 5.44 1.32
N GLU A 93 -7.02 5.01 2.21
CA GLU A 93 -6.73 4.70 3.61
C GLU A 93 -6.98 3.21 3.91
N ILE A 94 -6.43 2.71 5.03
CA ILE A 94 -6.56 1.33 5.58
C ILE A 94 -5.66 0.21 5.04
N ILE A 95 -4.82 0.46 4.04
CA ILE A 95 -4.01 -0.60 3.41
C ILE A 95 -2.68 -0.83 4.15
N ASP A 96 -2.43 -2.08 4.58
CA ASP A 96 -1.12 -2.53 5.09
C ASP A 96 -0.13 -2.70 3.92
N TRP A 97 0.51 -1.59 3.55
CA TRP A 97 1.45 -1.57 2.44
C TRP A 97 2.72 -2.41 2.68
N ALA A 98 3.11 -2.60 3.94
CA ALA A 98 4.21 -3.50 4.28
C ALA A 98 3.83 -4.95 3.94
N LEU A 99 2.59 -5.36 4.22
CA LEU A 99 2.09 -6.68 3.81
C LEU A 99 2.02 -6.81 2.29
N VAL A 100 1.48 -5.81 1.57
CA VAL A 100 1.41 -5.85 0.10
C VAL A 100 2.81 -6.00 -0.51
N ALA A 101 3.79 -5.23 -0.03
CA ALA A 101 5.17 -5.34 -0.46
C ALA A 101 5.78 -6.71 -0.13
N GLN A 102 5.50 -7.26 1.06
CA GLN A 102 5.96 -8.60 1.45
C GLN A 102 5.38 -9.67 0.54
N ILE A 103 4.09 -9.62 0.20
CA ILE A 103 3.46 -10.57 -0.71
C ILE A 103 4.21 -10.56 -2.05
N VAL A 104 4.44 -9.37 -2.64
CA VAL A 104 5.17 -9.26 -3.91
C VAL A 104 6.57 -9.84 -3.80
N LEU A 105 7.30 -9.51 -2.73
CA LEU A 105 8.67 -9.98 -2.50
C LEU A 105 8.77 -11.51 -2.45
N GLU A 106 7.76 -12.17 -1.86
CA GLU A 106 7.69 -13.62 -1.69
C GLU A 106 7.09 -14.34 -2.90
N SER A 107 6.14 -13.73 -3.61
CA SER A 107 5.39 -14.38 -4.68
C SER A 107 5.99 -14.18 -6.08
N ASP A 108 6.65 -13.05 -6.33
CA ASP A 108 7.18 -12.74 -7.65
C ASP A 108 8.63 -13.26 -7.81
N ARG A 109 8.75 -14.34 -8.58
CA ARG A 109 10.03 -14.98 -8.90
C ARG A 109 10.89 -14.18 -9.89
N HIS A 110 10.32 -13.22 -10.60
CA HIS A 110 11.03 -12.45 -11.64
C HIS A 110 11.60 -11.13 -11.11
N LEU A 111 11.51 -10.88 -9.81
CA LEU A 111 12.12 -9.70 -9.21
C LEU A 111 13.64 -9.74 -9.34
N GLU A 112 14.16 -8.76 -10.06
CA GLU A 112 15.58 -8.40 -10.04
C GLU A 112 16.03 -7.89 -8.66
N ASP A 113 17.34 -7.93 -8.40
CA ASP A 113 17.91 -7.60 -7.09
C ASP A 113 17.56 -6.19 -6.61
N TYR A 114 17.46 -5.22 -7.52
CA TYR A 114 17.11 -3.85 -7.13
C TYR A 114 15.66 -3.75 -6.63
N HIS A 115 14.73 -4.52 -7.23
CA HIS A 115 13.36 -4.60 -6.72
C HIS A 115 13.34 -5.19 -5.31
N ARG A 116 14.09 -6.27 -5.08
CA ARG A 116 14.16 -6.93 -3.78
C ARG A 116 14.67 -5.98 -2.70
N ARG A 117 15.73 -5.24 -3.00
CA ARG A 117 16.28 -4.22 -2.09
C ARG A 117 15.30 -3.07 -1.85
N GLY A 118 14.67 -2.56 -2.91
CA GLY A 118 13.68 -1.48 -2.82
C GLY A 118 12.47 -1.86 -1.97
N LEU A 119 11.91 -3.05 -2.20
CA LEU A 119 10.79 -3.59 -1.42
C LEU A 119 11.17 -3.84 0.04
N ALA A 120 12.34 -4.45 0.30
CA ALA A 120 12.80 -4.66 1.67
C ALA A 120 13.01 -3.35 2.43
N ALA A 121 13.56 -2.32 1.78
CA ALA A 121 13.71 -1.00 2.37
C ALA A 121 12.35 -0.35 2.65
N PHE A 122 11.40 -0.45 1.71
CA PHE A 122 10.05 0.05 1.87
C PHE A 122 9.31 -0.62 3.05
N ILE A 123 9.38 -1.95 3.16
CA ILE A 123 8.78 -2.71 4.26
C ILE A 123 9.34 -2.22 5.60
N ARG A 124 10.66 -2.09 5.71
CA ARG A 124 11.31 -1.61 6.92
C ARG A 124 10.84 -0.20 7.28
N ALA A 125 10.84 0.72 6.31
CA ALA A 125 10.41 2.10 6.55
C ALA A 125 8.94 2.19 7.02
N GLN A 126 8.04 1.37 6.45
CA GLN A 126 6.65 1.33 6.90
C GLN A 126 6.53 0.79 8.33
N ARG A 127 7.27 -0.26 8.70
CA ARG A 127 7.25 -0.82 10.06
C ARG A 127 7.86 0.14 11.09
N GLU A 128 8.90 0.87 10.71
CA GLU A 128 9.48 1.93 11.54
C GLU A 128 8.48 3.07 11.77
N ALA A 129 7.77 3.50 10.72
CA ALA A 129 6.72 4.50 10.82
C ALA A 129 5.57 4.03 11.74
N ASP A 130 5.10 2.79 11.57
CA ASP A 130 4.08 2.19 12.45
C ASP A 130 4.56 2.17 13.91
N SER A 131 5.82 1.78 14.15
CA SER A 131 6.42 1.75 15.49
C SER A 131 6.51 3.14 16.13
N ALA A 132 6.84 4.17 15.33
CA ALA A 132 6.88 5.55 15.79
C ALA A 132 5.48 6.06 16.19
N VAL A 133 4.46 5.75 15.37
CA VAL A 133 3.06 6.08 15.69
C VAL A 133 2.62 5.36 16.97
N ILE A 134 2.95 4.08 17.12
CA ILE A 134 2.60 3.31 18.33
C ILE A 134 3.25 3.93 19.56
N ALA A 135 4.55 4.20 19.50
CA ALA A 135 5.28 4.82 20.60
C ALA A 135 4.73 6.21 20.97
N GLN A 136 4.17 6.95 20.01
CA GLN A 136 3.54 8.24 20.28
C GLN A 136 2.14 8.10 20.88
N ALA A 137 1.29 7.27 20.26
CA ALA A 137 -0.15 7.21 20.57
C ALA A 137 -0.50 6.27 21.73
N TYR A 138 0.36 5.29 22.02
CA TYR A 138 0.11 4.25 23.02
C TYR A 138 1.23 4.13 24.07
N SER A 139 2.01 5.20 24.28
CA SER A 139 2.98 5.19 25.38
C SER A 139 2.31 5.31 26.75
N ASP A 140 2.90 4.67 27.75
CA ASP A 140 2.55 4.83 29.18
C ASP A 140 2.91 6.21 29.74
N ARG A 141 3.35 7.16 28.89
CA ARG A 141 3.59 8.57 29.26
C ARG A 141 2.27 9.33 29.31
N ASP A 142 1.33 8.77 30.06
CA ASP A 142 0.13 9.50 30.47
C ASP A 142 0.59 10.74 31.26
N PRO A 143 0.10 11.95 30.95
CA PRO A 143 0.33 13.14 31.76
C PRO A 143 0.12 12.91 33.26
N GLY A 144 -0.85 12.07 33.63
CA GLY A 144 -1.12 11.63 35.00
C GLY A 144 -0.03 10.73 35.57
N PHE A 145 0.53 9.80 34.79
CA PHE A 145 1.66 8.97 35.22
C PHE A 145 2.94 9.80 35.38
N GLU A 146 3.23 10.71 34.44
CA GLU A 146 4.40 11.59 34.54
C GLU A 146 4.26 12.64 35.67
N ALA A 147 3.03 13.10 35.97
CA ALA A 147 2.75 13.93 37.14
C ALA A 147 2.90 13.14 38.46
N MET A 148 2.41 11.89 38.49
CA MET A 148 2.59 10.98 39.62
C MET A 148 4.07 10.69 39.86
N LYS A 149 4.83 10.40 38.80
CA LYS A 149 6.27 10.12 38.84
C LYS A 149 7.06 11.33 39.36
N ARG A 150 6.78 12.55 38.88
CA ARG A 150 7.36 13.79 39.44
C ARG A 150 7.05 13.94 40.93
N ARG A 151 5.81 13.69 41.35
CA ARG A 151 5.41 13.74 42.76
C ARG A 151 6.11 12.70 43.65
N LEU A 152 6.41 11.51 43.10
CA LEU A 152 7.04 10.40 43.84
C LEU A 152 8.57 10.48 43.88
N LEU A 153 9.20 11.02 42.84
CA LEU A 153 10.66 11.07 42.71
C LEU A 153 11.28 12.41 43.14
N GLY A 154 10.46 13.45 43.39
CA GLY A 154 10.90 14.66 44.08
C GLY A 154 11.69 15.67 43.24
N ASP A 155 11.39 15.76 41.93
CA ASP A 155 11.83 16.87 41.08
C ASP A 155 10.75 17.98 41.03
#